data_AF-A0A945M7L1-F1
#
_entry.id   AF-A0A945M7L1-F1
#
_cell.length_a   1.000
_cell.length_b   1.000
_cell.length_c   1.000
_cell.angle_alpha   90.00
_cell.angle_beta   90.00
_cell.angle_gamma   90.00
#
_symmetry.space_group_name_H-M   'P 1'
#
loop_
_entity.id
_entity.type
_entity.pdbx_description
1 polymer ?
#
loop_
_entity_poly.entity_id
_entity_poly.type
_entity_poly.pdbx_seq_one_letter_code
_entity_poly.pdbx_strand_id
1 'polypeptide(L)'
;PIPEFAHIPLIHGPDGAKLSKRHGALGVDSYREMGYLPEALRNYLLRLGWGHGDDEIIDTEQAVRWFDLDGVGKSAARFDFAKLDNLNKHYVQRAEDERLVALVLQRLTADGAAAPGETALARLRAGMAGLKQRATTLSDLTESARMYTAPRPIECDEKAAKLLDDAARSRLAGLATALEKIKSWDEDAIEAGIRTHAEAADIKLGQLAQPLRAALTGRAVSPGIFEVMAVLGREECLARINDVQAAGP
;
A
#
# COMPACT_ATOMS: atom_id res chain seq x y z
N PRO A 1 44.76 26.43 12.94
CA PRO A 1 43.59 26.64 13.83
C PRO A 1 43.00 25.29 14.26
N ILE A 2 42.48 25.20 15.49
CA ILE A 2 41.74 24.03 15.98
C ILE A 2 40.28 24.17 15.52
N PRO A 3 39.64 23.13 14.95
CA PRO A 3 38.26 23.21 14.49
C PRO A 3 37.27 23.26 15.66
N GLU A 4 36.06 23.72 15.39
CA GLU A 4 34.94 23.59 16.32
C GLU A 4 34.41 22.15 16.31
N PHE A 5 34.08 21.63 17.50
CA PHE A 5 33.60 20.26 17.68
C PHE A 5 32.19 20.28 18.25
N ALA A 6 31.28 19.53 17.63
CA ALA A 6 29.95 19.24 18.14
C ALA A 6 29.80 17.75 18.41
N HIS A 7 29.28 17.39 19.58
CA HIS A 7 29.02 16.00 19.97
C HIS A 7 27.52 15.74 19.96
N ILE A 8 27.05 14.99 18.96
CA ILE A 8 25.63 14.65 18.82
C ILE A 8 25.29 13.49 19.79
N PRO A 9 24.17 13.55 20.53
CA PRO A 9 23.75 12.46 21.40
C PRO A 9 23.54 11.14 20.64
N LEU A 10 23.67 10.02 21.36
CA LEU A 10 23.43 8.71 20.79
C LEU A 10 21.93 8.46 20.57
N ILE A 11 21.63 7.67 19.54
CA ILE A 11 20.29 7.11 19.34
C ILE A 11 20.18 5.83 20.18
N HIS A 12 19.10 5.73 20.94
CA HIS A 12 18.74 4.57 21.74
C HIS A 12 17.64 3.76 21.04
N GLY A 13 17.66 2.44 21.22
CA GLY A 13 16.60 1.56 20.74
C GLY A 13 15.32 1.70 21.57
N PRO A 14 14.26 0.97 21.19
CA PRO A 14 13.01 0.94 21.94
C PRO A 14 13.17 0.42 23.38
N ASP A 15 14.20 -0.37 23.66
CA ASP A 15 14.55 -0.85 25.00
C ASP A 15 15.29 0.20 25.85
N GLY A 16 15.59 1.37 25.29
CA GLY A 16 16.36 2.43 25.94
C GLY A 16 17.87 2.18 25.97
N ALA A 17 18.35 1.05 25.45
CA ALA A 17 19.77 0.77 25.29
C ALA A 17 20.32 1.48 24.05
N LYS A 18 21.65 1.64 23.95
CA LYS A 18 22.29 2.20 22.76
C LYS A 18 21.90 1.37 21.54
N LEU A 19 21.34 2.03 20.52
CA LEU A 19 21.04 1.38 19.24
C LEU A 19 22.36 0.94 18.62
N SER A 20 22.56 -0.37 18.53
CA SER A 20 23.79 -0.98 18.02
C SER A 20 23.47 -2.18 17.16
N LYS A 21 24.38 -2.61 16.27
CA LYS A 21 24.18 -3.81 15.44
C LYS A 21 23.84 -5.06 16.27
N ARG A 22 24.26 -5.10 17.55
CA ARG A 22 23.98 -6.20 18.49
C ARG A 22 22.63 -6.06 19.20
N HIS A 23 21.99 -4.90 19.11
CA HIS A 23 20.69 -4.57 19.71
C HIS A 23 19.70 -4.05 18.64
N GLY A 24 19.71 -4.64 17.44
CA GLY A 24 18.70 -4.36 16.41
C GLY A 24 18.92 -3.09 15.57
N ALA A 25 20.11 -2.48 15.57
CA ALA A 25 20.42 -1.42 14.61
C ALA A 25 20.47 -2.00 13.19
N LEU A 26 19.44 -1.68 12.42
CA LEU A 26 19.37 -1.95 11.00
C LEU A 26 20.32 -1.02 10.23
N GLY A 27 20.98 -1.57 9.20
CA GLY A 27 21.67 -0.74 8.22
C GLY A 27 20.67 0.12 7.45
N VAL A 28 21.13 1.22 6.84
CA VAL A 28 20.25 2.07 6.00
C VAL A 28 19.59 1.26 4.88
N ASP A 29 20.30 0.27 4.34
CA ASP A 29 19.79 -0.63 3.31
C ASP A 29 18.59 -1.46 3.77
N SER A 30 18.56 -1.87 5.04
CA SER A 30 17.41 -2.60 5.59
C SER A 30 16.14 -1.72 5.62
N TYR A 31 16.24 -0.41 5.90
CA TYR A 31 15.08 0.48 5.81
C TYR A 31 14.59 0.66 4.36
N ARG A 32 15.52 0.66 3.40
CA ARG A 32 15.18 0.64 1.97
C ARG A 32 14.48 -0.67 1.57
N GLU A 33 14.96 -1.80 2.07
CA GLU A 33 14.34 -3.11 1.87
C GLU A 33 12.95 -3.17 2.51
N MET A 34 12.77 -2.60 3.70
CA MET A 34 11.45 -2.44 4.34
C MET A 34 10.50 -1.52 3.55
N GLY A 35 11.03 -0.68 2.67
CA GLY A 35 10.25 0.18 1.79
C GLY A 35 10.01 1.59 2.32
N TYR A 36 10.86 2.09 3.22
CA TYR A 36 10.83 3.49 3.62
C TYR A 36 11.38 4.39 2.50
N LEU A 37 10.68 5.49 2.24
CA LEU A 37 11.14 6.52 1.31
C LEU A 37 12.34 7.26 1.91
N PRO A 38 13.32 7.64 1.07
CA PRO A 38 14.56 8.22 1.57
C PRO A 38 14.33 9.59 2.24
N GLU A 39 13.37 10.39 1.78
CA GLU A 39 12.98 11.64 2.42
C GLU A 39 12.33 11.45 3.80
N ALA A 40 11.50 10.41 3.97
CA ALA A 40 10.91 10.08 5.27
C ALA A 40 11.99 9.68 6.27
N LEU A 41 12.94 8.84 5.85
CA LEU A 41 14.03 8.41 6.71
C LEU A 41 14.94 9.60 7.07
N ARG A 42 15.26 10.51 6.13
CA ARG A 42 16.03 11.72 6.43
C ARG A 42 15.32 12.63 7.43
N ASN A 43 14.04 12.92 7.21
CA ASN A 43 13.26 13.73 8.15
C ASN A 43 13.19 13.07 9.53
N TYR A 44 12.98 11.76 9.58
CA TYR A 44 12.92 11.02 10.84
C TYR A 44 14.24 11.12 11.61
N LEU A 45 15.36 10.81 10.95
CA LEU A 45 16.69 10.86 11.55
C LEU A 45 17.08 12.28 11.98
N LEU A 46 16.69 13.30 11.20
CA LEU A 46 16.87 14.71 11.60
C LEU A 46 16.13 14.99 12.91
N ARG A 47 14.87 14.55 13.02
CA ARG A 47 14.06 14.73 14.24
C ARG A 47 14.53 13.89 15.43
N LEU A 48 15.48 12.97 15.25
CA LEU A 48 16.15 12.27 16.34
C LEU A 48 17.27 13.14 16.94
N GLY A 49 16.86 14.16 17.70
CA GLY A 49 17.77 14.99 18.47
C GLY A 49 17.97 16.40 17.91
N TRP A 50 17.31 16.76 16.80
CA TRP A 50 17.18 18.15 16.35
C TRP A 50 15.72 18.53 16.18
N GLY A 51 15.38 19.79 16.42
CA GLY A 51 14.03 20.32 16.26
C GLY A 51 14.00 21.76 15.79
N HIS A 52 12.90 22.12 15.13
CA HIS A 52 12.58 23.48 14.68
C HIS A 52 11.13 23.78 15.05
N GLY A 53 10.91 24.46 16.19
CA GLY A 53 9.57 24.62 16.75
C GLY A 53 8.81 23.30 16.85
N ASP A 54 7.55 23.33 16.40
CA ASP A 54 6.64 22.17 16.40
C ASP A 54 6.63 21.39 15.06
N ASP A 55 7.48 21.75 14.09
CA ASP A 55 7.47 21.14 12.76
C ASP A 55 7.97 19.69 12.79
N GLU A 56 7.08 18.73 12.50
CA GLU A 56 7.43 17.31 12.43
C GLU A 56 7.77 16.82 11.02
N ILE A 57 7.22 17.49 10.01
CA ILE A 57 7.38 17.14 8.59
C ILE A 57 8.29 18.19 7.96
N ILE A 58 9.52 17.79 7.68
CA ILE A 58 10.61 18.65 7.24
C ILE A 58 11.25 17.98 6.04
N ASP A 59 10.97 18.50 4.85
CA ASP A 59 11.61 17.99 3.64
C ASP A 59 13.12 18.25 3.63
N THR A 60 13.81 17.67 2.65
CA THR A 60 15.28 17.75 2.59
C THR A 60 15.78 19.17 2.34
N GLU A 61 15.04 19.97 1.58
CA GLU A 61 15.44 21.35 1.29
C GLU A 61 15.21 22.26 2.50
N GLN A 62 14.10 22.07 3.21
CA GLN A 62 13.82 22.71 4.49
C GLN A 62 14.90 22.38 5.52
N ALA A 63 15.25 21.09 5.65
CA ALA A 63 16.32 20.66 6.55
C ALA A 63 17.65 21.38 6.25
N VAL A 64 18.05 21.49 4.98
CA VAL A 64 19.28 22.20 4.59
C VAL A 64 19.20 23.69 4.92
N ARG A 65 18.04 24.32 4.74
CA ARG A 65 17.86 25.77 5.01
C ARG A 65 17.80 26.09 6.51
N TRP A 66 17.26 25.20 7.32
CA TRP A 66 16.95 25.47 8.73
C TRP A 66 17.95 24.90 9.72
N PHE A 67 18.75 23.91 9.31
CA PHE A 67 19.64 23.23 10.25
C PHE A 67 20.68 24.17 10.84
N ASP A 68 20.76 24.14 12.17
CA ASP A 68 21.78 24.77 13.00
C ASP A 68 22.13 23.85 14.18
N LEU A 69 23.22 24.17 14.88
CA LEU A 69 23.64 23.41 16.07
C LEU A 69 22.82 23.75 17.32
N ASP A 70 22.17 24.92 17.35
CA ASP A 70 21.38 25.38 18.50
C ASP A 70 20.11 24.55 18.69
N GLY A 71 19.54 24.03 17.59
CA GLY A 71 18.41 23.10 17.61
C GLY A 71 18.77 21.67 18.05
N VAL A 72 20.06 21.35 18.24
CA VAL A 72 20.49 20.00 18.67
C VAL A 72 20.27 19.83 20.17
N GLY A 73 19.36 18.93 20.53
CA GLY A 73 19.08 18.55 21.91
C GLY A 73 20.24 17.84 22.59
N LYS A 74 20.27 17.87 23.93
CA LYS A 74 21.33 17.25 24.75
C LYS A 74 21.05 15.81 25.16
N SER A 75 19.79 15.37 25.06
CA SER A 75 19.34 14.05 25.50
C SER A 75 19.43 13.01 24.37
N ALA A 76 19.63 11.75 24.74
CA ALA A 76 19.53 10.65 23.78
C ALA A 76 18.13 10.58 23.16
N ALA A 77 18.07 10.41 21.85
CA ALA A 77 16.82 10.22 21.13
C ALA A 77 16.47 8.73 21.05
N ARG A 78 15.21 8.38 21.25
CA ARG A 78 14.73 6.99 21.16
C ARG A 78 14.16 6.72 19.78
N PHE A 79 14.58 5.62 19.17
CA PHE A 79 14.02 5.14 17.92
C PHE A 79 12.63 4.54 18.16
N ASP A 80 11.69 4.90 17.30
CA ASP A 80 10.26 4.61 17.34
C ASP A 80 9.76 4.36 15.90
N PHE A 81 9.52 3.09 15.60
CA PHE A 81 9.01 2.67 14.29
C PHE A 81 7.62 3.20 13.98
N ALA A 82 6.74 3.36 14.99
CA ALA A 82 5.40 3.88 14.75
C ALA A 82 5.44 5.34 14.28
N LYS A 83 6.36 6.13 14.84
CA LYS A 83 6.59 7.51 14.37
C LYS A 83 7.18 7.55 12.96
N LEU A 84 8.14 6.67 12.65
CA LEU A 84 8.70 6.54 11.31
C LEU A 84 7.64 6.10 10.28
N ASP A 85 6.78 5.14 10.64
CA ASP A 85 5.67 4.65 9.81
C ASP A 85 4.68 5.76 9.49
N ASN A 86 4.24 6.51 10.50
CA ASN A 86 3.32 7.65 10.30
C ASN A 86 3.94 8.71 9.39
N LEU A 87 5.22 9.01 9.57
CA LEU A 87 5.94 9.96 8.72
C LEU A 87 6.10 9.43 7.29
N ASN A 88 6.45 8.16 7.13
CA ASN A 88 6.62 7.56 5.80
C ASN A 88 5.30 7.49 5.05
N LYS A 89 4.19 7.16 5.73
CA LYS A 89 2.85 7.23 5.17
C LYS A 89 2.54 8.62 4.61
N HIS A 90 2.88 9.68 5.34
CA HIS A 90 2.72 11.05 4.85
C HIS A 90 3.47 11.29 3.52
N TYR A 91 4.74 10.86 3.45
CA TYR A 91 5.55 11.00 2.24
C TYR A 91 5.06 10.13 1.08
N VAL A 92 4.64 8.88 1.33
CA VAL A 92 4.06 8.00 0.31
C VAL A 92 2.79 8.62 -0.27
N GLN A 93 1.90 9.14 0.57
CA GLN A 93 0.66 9.79 0.12
C GLN A 93 0.88 11.02 -0.76
N ARG A 94 1.98 11.75 -0.55
CA ARG A 94 2.32 12.98 -1.29
C ARG A 94 3.27 12.77 -2.45
N ALA A 95 3.87 11.59 -2.56
CA ALA A 95 4.73 11.27 -3.68
C ALA A 95 3.92 11.27 -4.99
N GLU A 96 4.59 11.66 -6.07
CA GLU A 96 4.06 11.58 -7.44
C GLU A 96 3.74 10.13 -7.81
N ASP A 97 2.59 9.93 -8.45
CA ASP A 97 2.09 8.59 -8.77
C ASP A 97 3.06 7.84 -9.69
N GLU A 98 3.58 8.47 -10.73
CA GLU A 98 4.55 7.84 -11.63
C GLU A 98 5.85 7.45 -10.93
N ARG A 99 6.30 8.22 -9.92
CA ARG A 99 7.46 7.84 -9.10
C ARG A 99 7.17 6.57 -8.31
N LEU A 100 5.99 6.49 -7.69
CA LEU A 100 5.57 5.30 -6.94
C LEU A 100 5.40 4.08 -7.85
N VAL A 101 4.84 4.26 -9.05
CA VAL A 101 4.73 3.20 -10.07
C VAL A 101 6.12 2.66 -10.40
N ALA A 102 7.10 3.52 -10.67
CA ALA A 102 8.47 3.10 -10.96
C ALA A 102 9.11 2.32 -9.80
N LEU A 103 8.92 2.80 -8.56
CA LEU A 103 9.42 2.13 -7.35
C LEU A 103 8.75 0.77 -7.11
N VAL A 104 7.44 0.67 -7.33
CA VAL A 104 6.69 -0.59 -7.23
C VAL A 104 7.16 -1.56 -8.31
N LEU A 105 7.34 -1.11 -9.55
CA LEU A 105 7.87 -1.95 -10.63
C LEU A 105 9.24 -2.51 -10.30
N GLN A 106 10.16 -1.68 -9.81
CA GLN A 106 11.49 -2.13 -9.39
C GLN A 106 11.40 -3.27 -8.36
N ARG A 107 10.45 -3.19 -7.42
CA ARG A 107 10.23 -4.22 -6.39
C ARG A 107 9.52 -5.46 -6.93
N LEU A 108 8.61 -5.32 -7.88
CA LEU A 108 7.94 -6.46 -8.53
C LEU A 108 8.87 -7.27 -9.41
N THR A 109 9.87 -6.62 -10.03
CA THR A 109 10.86 -7.27 -10.91
C THR A 109 12.18 -7.58 -10.20
N ALA A 110 12.23 -7.43 -8.87
CA ALA A 110 13.38 -7.87 -8.10
C ALA A 110 13.60 -9.38 -8.29
N ASP A 111 14.83 -9.83 -8.10
CA ASP A 111 15.22 -11.24 -8.20
C ASP A 111 14.92 -11.92 -9.56
N GLY A 112 14.77 -11.12 -10.62
CA GLY A 112 14.59 -11.61 -12.00
C GLY A 112 13.15 -11.93 -12.38
N ALA A 113 12.16 -11.53 -11.56
CA ALA A 113 10.76 -11.68 -11.92
C ALA A 113 10.41 -10.86 -13.18
N ALA A 114 9.55 -11.43 -14.03
CA ALA A 114 9.12 -10.78 -15.27
C ALA A 114 8.34 -9.50 -14.99
N ALA A 115 8.58 -8.47 -15.82
CA ALA A 115 7.82 -7.24 -15.75
C ALA A 115 6.34 -7.48 -16.08
N PRO A 116 5.40 -6.76 -15.42
CA PRO A 116 4.00 -6.80 -15.80
C PRO A 116 3.82 -6.34 -17.27
N GLY A 117 2.88 -6.96 -17.98
CA GLY A 117 2.51 -6.52 -19.33
C GLY A 117 1.86 -5.13 -19.35
N GLU A 118 1.69 -4.54 -20.53
CA GLU A 118 1.19 -3.17 -20.70
C GLU A 118 -0.17 -2.93 -20.03
N THR A 119 -1.11 -3.86 -20.16
CA THR A 119 -2.44 -3.78 -19.52
C THR A 119 -2.35 -3.74 -18.00
N ALA A 120 -1.49 -4.59 -17.41
CA ALA A 120 -1.27 -4.63 -15.97
C ALA A 120 -0.62 -3.33 -15.47
N LEU A 121 0.33 -2.79 -16.24
CA LEU A 121 0.96 -1.51 -15.93
C LEU A 121 -0.02 -0.33 -16.04
N ALA A 122 -0.92 -0.33 -17.04
CA ALA A 122 -1.96 0.68 -17.16
C ALA A 122 -2.92 0.67 -15.95
N ARG A 123 -3.31 -0.52 -15.48
CA ARG A 123 -4.10 -0.67 -14.24
C ARG A 123 -3.36 -0.17 -13.01
N LEU A 124 -2.06 -0.50 -12.89
CA LEU A 124 -1.23 -0.03 -11.78
C LEU A 124 -1.17 1.50 -11.74
N ARG A 125 -0.98 2.17 -12.88
CA ARG A 125 -1.00 3.64 -12.97
C ARG A 125 -2.36 4.21 -12.57
N ALA A 126 -3.43 3.69 -13.16
CA ALA A 126 -4.79 4.16 -12.90
C ALA A 126 -5.21 4.00 -11.43
N GLY A 127 -4.74 2.94 -10.76
CA GLY A 127 -5.06 2.69 -9.34
C GLY A 127 -4.10 3.31 -8.33
N MET A 128 -2.97 3.91 -8.75
CA MET A 128 -1.91 4.35 -7.83
C MET A 128 -2.40 5.40 -6.82
N ALA A 129 -3.21 6.37 -7.28
CA ALA A 129 -3.78 7.42 -6.43
C ALA A 129 -4.56 6.85 -5.24
N GLY A 130 -5.31 5.76 -5.48
CA GLY A 130 -6.08 5.04 -4.47
C GLY A 130 -5.24 4.16 -3.56
N LEU A 131 -4.25 3.48 -4.14
CA LEU A 131 -3.32 2.61 -3.40
C LEU A 131 -2.49 3.40 -2.37
N LYS A 132 -1.92 4.54 -2.77
CA LYS A 132 -1.00 5.30 -1.90
C LYS A 132 -1.67 5.88 -0.65
N GLN A 133 -2.99 6.05 -0.65
CA GLN A 133 -3.72 6.54 0.53
C GLN A 133 -3.63 5.60 1.74
N ARG A 134 -3.47 4.30 1.47
CA ARG A 134 -3.58 3.23 2.47
C ARG A 134 -2.22 2.59 2.79
N ALA A 135 -1.21 2.81 1.96
CA ALA A 135 0.13 2.26 2.14
C ALA A 135 0.92 3.05 3.19
N THR A 136 1.60 2.32 4.08
CA THR A 136 2.58 2.91 5.01
C THR A 136 3.97 2.87 4.39
N THR A 137 4.33 1.76 3.75
CA THR A 137 5.64 1.53 3.10
C THR A 137 5.49 1.17 1.62
N LEU A 138 6.59 1.23 0.87
CA LEU A 138 6.64 0.68 -0.49
C LEU A 138 6.38 -0.83 -0.51
N SER A 139 6.67 -1.56 0.57
CA SER A 139 6.32 -2.98 0.66
C SER A 139 4.82 -3.20 0.69
N ASP A 140 4.09 -2.43 1.51
CA ASP A 140 2.63 -2.49 1.58
C ASP A 140 2.00 -2.05 0.24
N LEU A 141 2.59 -1.02 -0.37
CA LEU A 141 2.15 -0.51 -1.66
C LEU A 141 2.33 -1.56 -2.77
N THR A 142 3.50 -2.20 -2.82
CA THR A 142 3.80 -3.27 -3.78
C THR A 142 2.88 -4.47 -3.58
N GLU A 143 2.62 -4.87 -2.34
CA GLU A 143 1.70 -5.98 -2.06
C GLU A 143 0.27 -5.65 -2.52
N SER A 144 -0.21 -4.44 -2.23
CA SER A 144 -1.53 -3.99 -2.68
C SER A 144 -1.61 -3.88 -4.20
N ALA A 145 -0.53 -3.44 -4.86
CA ALA A 145 -0.43 -3.34 -6.32
C ALA A 145 -0.56 -4.69 -7.04
N ARG A 146 -0.29 -5.82 -6.35
CA ARG A 146 -0.41 -7.16 -6.94
C ARG A 146 -1.81 -7.44 -7.47
N MET A 147 -2.86 -6.85 -6.91
CA MET A 147 -4.21 -7.04 -7.45
C MET A 147 -4.35 -6.49 -8.88
N TYR A 148 -3.54 -5.52 -9.29
CA TYR A 148 -3.54 -4.99 -10.67
C TYR A 148 -2.55 -5.69 -11.59
N THR A 149 -1.47 -6.25 -11.03
CA THR A 149 -0.35 -6.77 -11.83
C THR A 149 -0.24 -8.29 -11.87
N ALA A 150 -0.88 -9.01 -10.96
CA ALA A 150 -0.80 -10.47 -10.91
C ALA A 150 -1.49 -11.10 -12.14
N PRO A 151 -0.91 -12.18 -12.69
CA PRO A 151 -1.58 -12.97 -13.70
C PRO A 151 -2.81 -13.67 -13.12
N ARG A 152 -3.77 -13.99 -13.97
CA ARG A 152 -4.89 -14.87 -13.61
C ARG A 152 -4.49 -16.34 -13.73
N PRO A 153 -5.06 -17.25 -12.91
CA PRO A 153 -6.01 -16.98 -11.84
C PRO A 153 -5.33 -16.31 -10.63
N ILE A 154 -6.10 -15.49 -9.90
CA ILE A 154 -5.58 -14.77 -8.72
C ILE A 154 -5.45 -15.73 -7.54
N GLU A 155 -4.26 -15.79 -6.95
CA GLU A 155 -4.01 -16.55 -5.73
C GLU A 155 -4.69 -15.90 -4.52
N CYS A 156 -5.59 -16.64 -3.89
CA CYS A 156 -6.27 -16.21 -2.67
C CYS A 156 -5.47 -16.59 -1.43
N ASP A 157 -5.32 -15.64 -0.50
CA ASP A 157 -4.84 -15.97 0.84
C ASP A 157 -5.90 -16.78 1.62
N GLU A 158 -5.51 -17.32 2.78
CA GLU A 158 -6.40 -18.15 3.61
C GLU A 158 -7.70 -17.41 4.01
N LYS A 159 -7.63 -16.09 4.25
CA LYS A 159 -8.80 -15.30 4.65
C LYS A 159 -9.73 -15.06 3.46
N ALA A 160 -9.18 -14.78 2.29
CA ALA A 160 -9.92 -14.62 1.04
C ALA A 160 -10.58 -15.94 0.62
N ALA A 161 -9.86 -17.05 0.70
CA ALA A 161 -10.40 -18.38 0.38
C ALA A 161 -11.61 -18.74 1.25
N LYS A 162 -11.59 -18.39 2.55
CA LYS A 162 -12.74 -18.59 3.46
C LYS A 162 -13.97 -17.75 3.11
N LEU A 163 -13.81 -16.67 2.34
CA LEU A 163 -14.91 -15.84 1.85
C LEU A 163 -15.51 -16.38 0.54
N LEU A 164 -14.93 -17.43 -0.04
CA LEU A 164 -15.33 -18.03 -1.31
C LEU A 164 -15.90 -19.46 -1.10
N ASP A 165 -16.85 -19.58 -0.17
CA ASP A 165 -17.66 -20.79 0.01
C ASP A 165 -18.64 -21.03 -1.16
N ASP A 166 -19.33 -22.17 -1.17
CA ASP A 166 -20.24 -22.55 -2.27
C ASP A 166 -21.38 -21.54 -2.46
N ALA A 167 -21.90 -20.99 -1.36
CA ALA A 167 -22.95 -19.97 -1.41
C ALA A 167 -22.43 -18.67 -2.03
N ALA A 168 -21.21 -18.25 -1.66
CA ALA A 168 -20.54 -17.10 -2.23
C ALA A 168 -20.27 -17.29 -3.72
N ARG A 169 -19.80 -18.46 -4.16
CA ARG A 169 -19.57 -18.78 -5.58
C ARG A 169 -20.86 -18.71 -6.39
N SER A 170 -21.95 -19.26 -5.85
CA SER A 170 -23.29 -19.18 -6.47
C SER A 170 -23.77 -17.73 -6.60
N ARG A 171 -23.59 -16.91 -5.55
CA ARG A 171 -23.93 -15.48 -5.60
C ARG A 171 -23.09 -14.71 -6.61
N LEU A 172 -21.79 -14.98 -6.69
CA LEU A 172 -20.90 -14.36 -7.66
C LEU A 172 -21.28 -14.73 -9.11
N ALA A 173 -21.79 -15.94 -9.35
CA ALA A 173 -22.34 -16.34 -10.64
C ALA A 173 -23.57 -15.51 -11.05
N GLY A 174 -24.53 -15.34 -10.14
CA GLY A 174 -25.67 -14.44 -10.38
C GLY A 174 -25.24 -12.99 -10.60
N LEU A 175 -24.21 -12.54 -9.88
CA LEU A 175 -23.67 -11.19 -10.00
C LEU A 175 -22.99 -10.96 -11.35
N ALA A 176 -22.24 -11.93 -11.88
CA ALA A 176 -21.56 -11.81 -13.17
C ALA A 176 -22.54 -11.42 -14.30
N THR A 177 -23.71 -12.08 -14.36
CA THR A 177 -24.76 -11.75 -15.33
C THR A 177 -25.35 -10.36 -15.15
N ALA A 178 -25.39 -9.84 -13.92
CA ALA A 178 -25.82 -8.47 -13.66
C ALA A 178 -24.76 -7.44 -14.10
N LEU A 179 -23.48 -7.73 -13.84
CA LEU A 179 -22.36 -6.88 -14.23
C LEU A 179 -22.26 -6.70 -15.75
N GLU A 180 -22.54 -7.74 -16.54
CA GLU A 180 -22.57 -7.65 -18.01
C GLU A 180 -23.55 -6.59 -18.55
N LYS A 181 -24.65 -6.35 -17.83
CA LYS A 181 -25.72 -5.42 -18.23
C LYS A 181 -25.39 -3.96 -17.94
N ILE A 182 -24.38 -3.69 -17.11
CA ILE A 182 -23.96 -2.33 -16.79
C ILE A 182 -23.41 -1.69 -18.08
N LYS A 183 -23.83 -0.47 -18.43
CA LYS A 183 -23.37 0.19 -19.66
C LYS A 183 -22.10 1.00 -19.43
N SER A 184 -22.12 1.91 -18.45
CA SER A 184 -20.95 2.69 -18.03
C SER A 184 -20.14 1.93 -17.00
N TRP A 185 -18.82 1.84 -17.15
CA TRP A 185 -17.96 1.09 -16.23
C TRP A 185 -17.12 2.04 -15.35
N ASP A 186 -17.82 2.82 -14.54
CA ASP A 186 -17.27 3.71 -13.51
C ASP A 186 -17.74 3.25 -12.12
N GLU A 187 -17.12 3.79 -11.07
CA GLU A 187 -17.37 3.36 -9.69
C GLU A 187 -18.85 3.46 -9.28
N ASP A 188 -19.50 4.60 -9.59
CA ASP A 188 -20.89 4.86 -9.22
C ASP A 188 -21.86 3.91 -9.94
N ALA A 189 -21.66 3.70 -11.25
CA ALA A 189 -22.48 2.78 -12.04
C ALA A 189 -22.32 1.33 -11.58
N ILE A 190 -21.10 0.93 -11.21
CA ILE A 190 -20.80 -0.41 -10.67
C ILE A 190 -21.50 -0.59 -9.32
N GLU A 191 -21.36 0.36 -8.40
CA GLU A 191 -22.01 0.30 -7.09
C GLU A 191 -23.54 0.20 -7.22
N ALA A 192 -24.15 1.06 -8.05
CA ALA A 192 -25.59 1.07 -8.28
C ALA A 192 -26.08 -0.26 -8.87
N GLY A 193 -25.35 -0.82 -9.84
CA GLY A 193 -25.67 -2.11 -10.45
C GLY A 193 -25.61 -3.28 -9.45
N ILE A 194 -24.56 -3.32 -8.63
CA ILE A 194 -24.40 -4.36 -7.60
C ILE A 194 -25.48 -4.22 -6.52
N ARG A 195 -25.80 -2.99 -6.10
CA ARG A 195 -26.87 -2.73 -5.11
C ARG A 195 -28.24 -3.15 -5.62
N THR A 196 -28.58 -2.81 -6.86
CA THR A 196 -29.83 -3.23 -7.51
C THR A 196 -29.94 -4.76 -7.58
N HIS A 197 -28.84 -5.44 -7.93
CA HIS A 197 -28.82 -6.91 -7.94
C HIS A 197 -29.01 -7.49 -6.53
N ALA A 198 -28.35 -6.92 -5.52
CA ALA A 198 -28.47 -7.33 -4.13
C ALA A 198 -29.93 -7.24 -3.64
N GLU A 199 -30.61 -6.13 -3.94
CA GLU A 199 -32.02 -5.90 -3.60
C GLU A 199 -32.94 -6.89 -4.33
N ALA A 200 -32.75 -7.11 -5.63
CA ALA A 200 -33.56 -8.05 -6.41
C ALA A 200 -33.41 -9.51 -5.95
N ALA A 201 -32.24 -9.86 -5.38
CA ALA A 201 -31.95 -11.19 -4.86
C ALA A 201 -32.25 -11.35 -3.37
N ASP A 202 -32.71 -10.30 -2.67
CA ASP A 202 -32.86 -10.24 -1.21
C ASP A 202 -31.57 -10.61 -0.44
N ILE A 203 -30.44 -10.11 -0.93
CA ILE A 203 -29.10 -10.34 -0.38
C ILE A 203 -28.53 -9.01 0.15
N LYS A 204 -27.88 -9.04 1.32
CA LYS A 204 -27.20 -7.84 1.84
C LYS A 204 -25.96 -7.53 1.00
N LEU A 205 -25.71 -6.25 0.71
CA LEU A 205 -24.55 -5.82 -0.09
C LEU A 205 -23.21 -6.41 0.41
N GLY A 206 -23.00 -6.49 1.72
CA GLY A 206 -21.79 -7.08 2.31
C GLY A 206 -21.57 -8.57 1.96
N GLN A 207 -22.65 -9.32 1.73
CA GLN A 207 -22.60 -10.74 1.33
C GLN A 207 -22.21 -10.92 -0.14
N LEU A 208 -22.22 -9.85 -0.94
CA LEU A 208 -21.68 -9.82 -2.30
C LEU A 208 -20.30 -9.16 -2.35
N ALA A 209 -20.15 -8.02 -1.69
CA ALA A 209 -18.93 -7.20 -1.75
C ALA A 209 -17.69 -7.90 -1.16
N GLN A 210 -17.84 -8.68 -0.07
CA GLN A 210 -16.72 -9.38 0.54
C GLN A 210 -16.22 -10.57 -0.31
N PRO A 211 -17.09 -11.48 -0.79
CA PRO A 211 -16.66 -12.49 -1.77
C PRO A 211 -16.13 -11.91 -3.07
N LEU A 212 -16.75 -10.82 -3.57
CA LEU A 212 -16.29 -10.16 -4.78
C LEU A 212 -14.88 -9.61 -4.60
N ARG A 213 -14.60 -8.98 -3.45
CA ARG A 213 -13.23 -8.57 -3.10
C ARG A 213 -12.27 -9.73 -3.10
N ALA A 214 -12.60 -10.82 -2.41
CA ALA A 214 -11.75 -12.01 -2.37
C ALA A 214 -11.47 -12.55 -3.79
N ALA A 215 -12.49 -12.65 -4.64
CA ALA A 215 -12.35 -13.14 -6.01
C ALA A 215 -11.50 -12.21 -6.88
N LEU A 216 -11.66 -10.90 -6.72
CA LEU A 216 -10.96 -9.92 -7.56
C LEU A 216 -9.54 -9.62 -7.08
N THR A 217 -9.25 -9.68 -5.79
CA THR A 217 -7.96 -9.24 -5.25
C THR A 217 -7.16 -10.35 -4.58
N GLY A 218 -7.76 -11.52 -4.33
CA GLY A 218 -7.13 -12.60 -3.58
C GLY A 218 -6.91 -12.28 -2.09
N ARG A 219 -7.53 -11.20 -1.58
CA ARG A 219 -7.34 -10.67 -0.22
C ARG A 219 -8.70 -10.34 0.40
N ALA A 220 -8.80 -10.44 1.73
CA ALA A 220 -10.01 -10.04 2.45
C ALA A 220 -10.15 -8.50 2.62
N VAL A 221 -9.08 -7.75 2.41
CA VAL A 221 -9.02 -6.29 2.54
C VAL A 221 -8.36 -5.70 1.29
N SER A 222 -8.92 -4.60 0.80
CA SER A 222 -8.46 -3.87 -0.38
C SER A 222 -8.92 -2.41 -0.27
N PRO A 223 -8.56 -1.54 -1.24
CA PRO A 223 -9.33 -0.34 -1.54
C PRO A 223 -10.84 -0.59 -1.73
N GLY A 224 -11.62 0.47 -1.96
CA GLY A 224 -13.04 0.33 -2.25
C GLY A 224 -13.24 -0.69 -3.37
N ILE A 225 -14.10 -1.70 -3.19
CA ILE A 225 -14.17 -2.77 -4.20
C ILE A 225 -14.68 -2.24 -5.54
N PHE A 226 -15.53 -1.21 -5.53
CA PHE A 226 -16.03 -0.55 -6.73
C PHE A 226 -14.94 0.27 -7.43
N GLU A 227 -14.15 1.05 -6.67
CA GLU A 227 -12.88 1.67 -7.12
C GLU A 227 -11.96 0.64 -7.81
N VAL A 228 -11.74 -0.53 -7.18
CA VAL A 228 -10.92 -1.60 -7.75
C VAL A 228 -11.50 -2.15 -9.06
N MET A 229 -12.82 -2.36 -9.13
CA MET A 229 -13.48 -2.84 -10.34
C MET A 229 -13.41 -1.85 -11.49
N ALA A 230 -13.53 -0.56 -11.21
CA ALA A 230 -13.37 0.49 -12.21
C ALA A 230 -11.96 0.45 -12.83
N VAL A 231 -10.92 0.28 -12.01
CA VAL A 231 -9.52 0.16 -12.48
C VAL A 231 -9.25 -1.14 -13.23
N LEU A 232 -9.74 -2.28 -12.74
CA LEU A 232 -9.54 -3.58 -13.40
C LEU A 232 -10.19 -3.63 -14.79
N GLY A 233 -11.36 -3.01 -14.92
CA GLY A 233 -12.20 -3.06 -16.10
C GLY A 233 -13.08 -4.32 -16.13
N ARG A 234 -14.15 -4.24 -16.92
CA ARG A 234 -15.22 -5.26 -16.97
C ARG A 234 -14.72 -6.66 -17.27
N GLU A 235 -13.96 -6.81 -18.34
CA GLU A 235 -13.51 -8.11 -18.83
C GLU A 235 -12.65 -8.84 -17.79
N GLU A 236 -11.79 -8.10 -17.09
CA GLU A 236 -10.96 -8.63 -16.03
C GLU A 236 -11.78 -9.06 -14.81
N CYS A 237 -12.73 -8.23 -14.39
CA CYS A 237 -13.61 -8.55 -13.28
C CYS A 237 -14.41 -9.82 -13.54
N LEU A 238 -15.05 -9.92 -14.71
CA LEU A 238 -15.83 -11.10 -15.09
C LEU A 238 -14.97 -12.35 -15.17
N ALA A 239 -13.79 -12.26 -15.78
CA ALA A 239 -12.92 -13.41 -15.88
C ALA A 239 -12.37 -13.88 -14.53
N ARG A 240 -12.03 -12.97 -13.60
CA ARG A 240 -11.64 -13.37 -12.23
C ARG A 240 -12.79 -14.01 -11.45
N ILE A 241 -14.02 -13.54 -11.64
CA ILE A 241 -15.21 -14.20 -11.08
C ILE A 241 -15.34 -15.63 -11.63
N ASN A 242 -15.15 -15.82 -12.94
CA ASN A 242 -15.21 -17.12 -13.59
C ASN A 242 -14.08 -18.07 -13.13
N ASP A 243 -12.87 -17.56 -12.92
CA ASP A 243 -11.74 -18.36 -12.40
C ASP A 243 -12.09 -18.99 -11.05
N VAL A 244 -12.73 -18.22 -10.16
CA VAL A 244 -13.19 -18.71 -8.85
C VAL A 244 -14.34 -19.71 -8.99
N GLN A 245 -15.18 -19.61 -10.00
CA GLN A 245 -16.21 -20.64 -10.24
C GLN A 245 -15.60 -21.95 -10.73
N ALA A 246 -14.62 -21.89 -11.63
CA ALA A 246 -13.93 -23.06 -12.17
C ALA A 246 -13.07 -23.78 -11.12
N ALA A 247 -12.60 -23.07 -10.09
CA ALA A 247 -11.84 -23.61 -8.97
C ALA A 247 -12.71 -24.14 -7.82
N GLY A 248 -14.03 -24.32 -8.02
CA GLY A 248 -14.90 -25.03 -7.07
C GLY A 248 -14.61 -26.54 -7.06
N PRO A 249 -15.02 -27.27 -6.01
CA PRO A 249 -14.89 -28.74 -5.97
C PRO A 249 -15.63 -29.44 -7.11
#